data_AF-A0A1U7Y2U4-F1
#
_entry.id   AF-A0A1U7Y2U4-F1
#
_cell.length_a   1.000
_cell.length_b   1.000
_cell.length_c   1.000
_cell.angle_alpha   90.00
_cell.angle_beta   90.00
_cell.angle_gamma   90.00
#
_symmetry.space_group_name_H-M   'P 1'
#
loop_
_entity.id
_entity.type
_entity.pdbx_description
1 polymer ?
#
loop_
_entity_poly.entity_id
_entity_poly.type
_entity_poly.pdbx_seq_one_letter_code
_entity_poly.pdbx_strand_id
1 'polypeptide(L)'
;MAGGNAELREKVAALEALVGTIDGDQFLTILTRLAYLEAEMNRLSEECTDLKTENGLLRRAVGNEEAQRGADRTKVRIPEPKEFNGTRSAKKLENFLWDMEQYFHAAKVQDEDKVPITT
;
A
#
# COMPACT_ATOMS: atom_id res chain seq x y z
N MET A 1 -56.24 39.97 -20.78
CA MET A 1 -56.27 38.53 -21.10
C MET A 1 -55.53 38.18 -22.40
N ALA A 2 -55.56 39.01 -23.46
CA ALA A 2 -54.94 38.66 -24.75
C ALA A 2 -53.39 38.68 -24.79
N GLY A 3 -52.74 39.56 -24.03
CA GLY A 3 -51.28 39.75 -24.08
C GLY A 3 -50.45 38.53 -23.64
N GLY A 4 -50.88 37.82 -22.60
CA GLY A 4 -50.13 36.66 -22.09
C GLY A 4 -50.09 35.48 -23.07
N ASN A 5 -51.11 35.33 -23.93
CA ASN A 5 -51.13 34.27 -24.93
C ASN A 5 -50.16 34.54 -26.09
N ALA A 6 -49.92 35.81 -26.44
CA ALA A 6 -48.92 36.19 -27.43
C ALA A 6 -47.50 35.89 -26.93
N GLU A 7 -47.22 36.27 -25.67
CA GLU A 7 -45.91 36.01 -25.06
C GLU A 7 -45.62 34.50 -24.91
N LEU A 8 -46.64 33.70 -24.56
CA LEU A 8 -46.51 32.24 -24.52
C LEU A 8 -46.16 31.65 -25.89
N ARG A 9 -46.77 32.14 -26.96
CA ARG A 9 -46.48 31.67 -28.33
C ARG A 9 -45.06 31.99 -28.77
N GLU A 10 -44.57 33.18 -28.43
CA GLU A 10 -43.19 33.57 -28.73
C GLU A 10 -42.19 32.68 -27.97
N LYS A 11 -42.45 32.40 -26.70
CA LYS A 11 -41.64 31.47 -25.89
C LYS A 11 -41.65 30.04 -26.46
N VAL A 12 -42.80 29.54 -26.94
CA VAL A 12 -42.90 28.22 -27.58
C VAL A 12 -42.09 28.17 -28.87
N ALA A 13 -42.19 29.18 -29.74
CA ALA A 13 -41.43 29.23 -30.98
C ALA A 13 -39.91 29.28 -30.73
N ALA A 14 -39.48 30.04 -29.70
CA ALA A 14 -38.07 30.08 -29.29
C ALA A 14 -37.58 28.71 -28.78
N LEU A 15 -38.41 27.99 -28.03
CA LEU A 15 -38.11 26.64 -27.55
C LEU A 15 -38.02 25.62 -28.70
N GLU A 16 -38.94 25.68 -29.66
CA GLU A 16 -38.92 24.81 -30.84
C GLU A 16 -37.67 25.03 -31.69
N ALA A 17 -37.26 26.29 -31.90
CA ALA A 17 -36.02 26.62 -32.59
C ALA A 17 -34.80 26.08 -31.85
N LEU A 18 -34.76 26.22 -30.52
CA LEU A 18 -33.66 25.71 -29.71
C LEU A 18 -33.60 24.18 -29.75
N VAL A 19 -34.74 23.50 -29.60
CA VAL A 19 -34.83 22.03 -29.67
C VAL A 19 -34.45 21.53 -31.06
N GLY A 20 -34.84 22.24 -32.12
CA GLY A 20 -34.45 21.91 -33.49
C GLY A 20 -32.94 22.02 -33.77
N THR A 21 -32.18 22.74 -32.93
CA THR A 21 -30.71 22.80 -33.03
C THR A 21 -30.02 21.63 -32.34
N ILE A 22 -30.74 20.85 -31.52
CA ILE A 22 -30.20 19.70 -30.81
C ILE A 22 -30.25 18.49 -31.74
N ASP A 23 -29.08 18.07 -32.20
CA ASP A 23 -28.91 16.83 -32.95
C ASP A 23 -29.00 15.63 -31.99
N GLY A 24 -30.12 14.90 -32.07
CA GLY A 24 -30.39 13.73 -31.24
C GLY A 24 -29.33 12.63 -31.40
N ASP A 25 -28.72 12.50 -32.58
CA ASP A 25 -27.67 11.50 -32.83
C ASP A 25 -26.37 11.88 -32.10
N GLN A 26 -26.04 13.18 -32.06
CA GLN A 26 -24.91 13.67 -31.26
C GLN A 26 -25.15 13.43 -29.77
N PHE A 27 -26.36 13.69 -29.29
CA PHE A 27 -26.72 13.42 -27.89
C PHE A 27 -26.60 11.93 -27.55
N LEU A 28 -27.13 11.04 -28.41
CA LEU A 28 -27.04 9.59 -28.22
C LEU A 28 -25.59 9.09 -28.26
N THR A 29 -24.77 9.67 -29.14
CA THR A 29 -23.33 9.39 -29.23
C THR A 29 -22.61 9.77 -27.94
N ILE A 30 -22.93 10.93 -27.37
CA ILE A 30 -22.35 11.38 -26.09
C ILE A 30 -22.76 10.43 -24.97
N LEU A 31 -24.04 10.06 -24.85
CA LEU A 31 -24.50 9.12 -23.82
C LEU A 31 -23.81 7.76 -23.93
N THR A 32 -23.63 7.25 -25.14
CA THR A 32 -22.94 5.97 -25.38
C THR A 32 -21.48 6.04 -24.95
N ARG A 33 -20.79 7.14 -25.27
CA ARG A 33 -19.40 7.36 -24.84
C ARG A 33 -19.29 7.52 -23.32
N LEU A 34 -20.24 8.20 -22.69
CA LEU A 34 -20.28 8.34 -21.23
C LEU A 34 -20.47 7.00 -20.54
N ALA A 35 -21.41 6.18 -21.01
CA ALA A 35 -21.62 4.83 -20.46
C ALA A 35 -20.38 3.95 -20.61
N TYR A 36 -19.68 4.04 -21.76
CA TYR A 36 -18.42 3.33 -21.97
C TYR A 36 -17.32 3.80 -21.00
N LEU A 37 -17.15 5.11 -20.83
CA LEU A 37 -16.16 5.66 -19.91
C LEU A 37 -16.45 5.31 -18.45
N GLU A 38 -17.72 5.29 -18.05
CA GLU A 38 -18.13 4.86 -16.71
C GLU A 38 -17.78 3.39 -16.47
N ALA A 39 -18.06 2.51 -17.43
CA ALA A 39 -17.69 1.11 -17.35
C ALA A 39 -16.17 0.92 -17.25
N GLU A 40 -15.39 1.65 -18.05
CA GLU A 40 -13.92 1.55 -18.04
C GLU A 40 -13.32 2.11 -16.75
N MET A 41 -13.88 3.21 -16.21
CA MET A 41 -13.47 3.74 -14.90
C MET A 41 -13.72 2.73 -13.77
N ASN A 42 -14.87 2.05 -13.78
CA ASN A 42 -15.18 1.02 -12.79
C ASN A 42 -14.20 -0.15 -12.90
N ARG A 43 -13.92 -0.63 -14.12
CA ARG A 43 -12.93 -1.69 -14.37
C ARG A 43 -11.54 -1.32 -13.85
N LEU A 44 -11.07 -0.11 -14.17
CA LEU A 44 -9.76 0.37 -13.73
C LEU A 44 -9.68 0.54 -12.21
N SER A 45 -10.78 0.95 -11.57
CA SER A 45 -10.87 1.03 -10.11
C SER A 45 -10.73 -0.35 -9.46
N GLU A 46 -11.38 -1.38 -10.02
CA GLU A 46 -11.28 -2.76 -9.54
C GLU A 46 -9.84 -3.30 -9.70
N GLU A 47 -9.24 -3.10 -10.87
CA GLU A 47 -7.85 -3.48 -11.14
C GLU A 47 -6.87 -2.79 -10.17
N CYS A 48 -7.10 -1.50 -9.86
CA CYS A 48 -6.31 -0.78 -8.87
C CYS A 48 -6.49 -1.34 -7.44
N THR A 49 -7.69 -1.80 -7.09
CA THR A 49 -7.90 -2.46 -5.79
C THR A 49 -7.17 -3.79 -5.71
N ASP A 50 -7.23 -4.60 -6.77
CA ASP A 50 -6.57 -5.90 -6.83
C ASP A 50 -5.05 -5.74 -6.74
N LEU A 51 -4.46 -4.87 -7.57
CA LEU A 51 -3.02 -4.57 -7.53
C LEU A 51 -2.56 -4.07 -6.16
N LYS A 52 -3.39 -3.28 -5.47
CA LYS A 52 -3.09 -2.81 -4.11
C LYS A 52 -3.07 -3.95 -3.12
N THR A 53 -4.00 -4.91 -3.23
CA THR A 53 -4.01 -6.10 -2.37
C THR A 53 -2.81 -6.99 -2.64
N GLU A 54 -2.49 -7.27 -3.90
CA GLU A 54 -1.33 -8.08 -4.30
C GLU A 54 -0.01 -7.43 -3.84
N ASN A 55 0.14 -6.11 -4.01
CA ASN A 55 1.28 -5.38 -3.48
C ASN A 55 1.42 -5.53 -1.95
N GLY A 56 0.30 -5.50 -1.22
CA GLY A 56 0.31 -5.73 0.22
C GLY A 56 0.83 -7.12 0.59
N LEU A 57 0.37 -8.15 -0.12
CA LEU A 57 0.82 -9.53 0.08
C LEU A 57 2.31 -9.69 -0.25
N LEU A 58 2.77 -9.15 -1.37
CA LEU A 58 4.18 -9.19 -1.78
C LEU A 58 5.08 -8.45 -0.77
N ARG A 59 4.67 -7.27 -0.29
CA ARG A 59 5.41 -6.53 0.74
C ARG A 59 5.54 -7.32 2.05
N ARG A 60 4.50 -8.06 2.43
CA ARG A 60 4.55 -8.95 3.59
C ARG A 60 5.47 -10.14 3.35
N ALA A 61 5.38 -10.79 2.19
CA ALA A 61 6.22 -11.94 1.83
C ALA A 61 7.71 -11.57 1.78
N VAL A 62 8.04 -10.35 1.37
CA VAL A 62 9.42 -9.83 1.29
C VAL A 62 9.91 -9.28 2.64
N GLY A 63 9.13 -9.39 3.72
CA GLY A 63 9.53 -8.90 5.06
C GLY A 63 9.59 -7.37 5.18
N ASN A 64 9.01 -6.65 4.22
CA ASN A 64 9.11 -5.18 4.17
C ASN A 64 8.18 -4.49 5.19
N GLU A 65 7.14 -5.18 5.69
CA GLU A 65 6.33 -4.69 6.81
C GLU A 65 7.14 -4.67 8.13
N GLU A 66 8.07 -5.62 8.31
CA GLU A 66 8.94 -5.71 9.49
C GLU A 66 10.09 -4.72 9.44
N ALA A 67 10.56 -4.35 8.24
CA ALA A 67 11.53 -3.26 8.08
C ALA A 67 10.97 -1.90 8.56
N GLN A 68 9.67 -1.65 8.34
CA GLN A 68 9.00 -0.45 8.85
C GLN A 68 8.72 -0.54 10.36
N ARG A 69 8.35 -1.72 10.89
CA ARG A 69 8.16 -1.97 12.34
C ARG A 69 9.48 -2.09 13.11
N GLY A 70 10.58 -2.31 12.41
CA GLY A 70 11.94 -2.45 12.91
C GLY A 70 12.73 -1.15 12.92
N ALA A 71 12.26 -0.10 12.23
CA ALA A 71 12.85 1.23 12.31
C ALA A 71 12.76 1.83 13.73
N ASP A 72 11.82 1.35 14.55
CA ASP A 72 11.65 1.70 15.97
C ASP A 72 12.22 0.65 16.94
N ARG A 73 12.90 -0.40 16.43
CA ARG A 73 13.88 -1.09 17.27
C ARG A 73 15.05 -0.15 17.33
N THR A 74 15.03 0.68 18.37
CA THR A 74 16.19 1.33 18.96
C THR A 74 17.41 0.52 18.55
N LYS A 75 18.38 1.14 17.86
CA LYS A 75 19.73 0.57 17.73
C LYS A 75 20.26 0.40 19.15
N VAL A 76 19.77 -0.62 19.86
CA VAL A 76 20.31 -1.09 21.12
C VAL A 76 21.68 -1.53 20.68
N ARG A 77 22.68 -0.70 20.96
CA ARG A 77 24.06 -1.02 20.68
C ARG A 77 24.33 -2.31 21.45
N ILE A 78 24.38 -3.43 20.71
CA ILE A 78 24.61 -4.73 21.29
C ILE A 78 26.01 -4.65 21.92
N PRO A 79 26.15 -4.86 23.24
CA PRO A 79 27.45 -4.80 23.88
C PRO A 79 28.33 -5.92 23.33
N GLU A 80 29.52 -5.59 22.81
CA GLU A 80 30.47 -6.61 22.36
C GLU A 80 31.00 -7.41 23.57
N PRO A 81 30.98 -8.77 23.51
CA PRO A 81 31.59 -9.61 24.54
C PRO A 81 33.08 -9.35 24.66
N LYS A 82 33.62 -9.48 25.87
CA LYS A 82 35.07 -9.37 26.07
C LYS A 82 35.78 -10.57 25.44
N GLU A 83 36.88 -10.31 24.74
CA GLU A 83 37.71 -11.37 24.15
C GLU A 83 38.32 -12.28 25.22
N PHE A 84 38.39 -13.58 24.92
CA PHE A 84 39.08 -14.54 25.77
C PHE A 84 40.60 -14.35 25.67
N ASN A 85 41.21 -13.92 26.77
CA ASN A 85 42.64 -13.58 26.81
C ASN A 85 43.60 -14.79 26.94
N GLY A 86 43.15 -16.00 26.60
CA GLY A 86 43.96 -17.23 26.65
C GLY A 86 44.28 -17.78 28.05
N THR A 87 43.89 -17.10 29.12
CA THR A 87 44.17 -17.53 30.50
C THR A 87 43.24 -18.69 30.89
N ARG A 88 43.80 -19.84 31.28
CA ARG A 88 43.03 -21.00 31.76
C ARG A 88 42.43 -20.76 33.15
N SER A 89 41.32 -20.02 33.20
CA SER A 89 40.50 -19.82 34.38
C SER A 89 39.08 -20.28 34.06
N ALA A 90 38.59 -21.30 34.77
CA ALA A 90 37.23 -21.81 34.59
C ALA A 90 36.18 -20.69 34.69
N LYS A 91 36.38 -19.77 35.64
CA LYS A 91 35.51 -18.61 35.83
C LYS A 91 35.52 -17.63 34.64
N LYS A 92 36.67 -17.40 34.00
CA LYS A 92 36.74 -16.54 32.81
C LYS A 92 36.04 -17.17 31.60
N LEU A 93 36.17 -18.49 31.45
CA LEU A 93 35.49 -19.23 30.39
C LEU A 93 33.97 -19.20 30.59
N GLU A 94 33.50 -19.45 31.81
CA GLU A 94 32.08 -19.40 32.16
C GLU A 94 31.47 -18.01 31.92
N ASN A 95 32.16 -16.94 32.34
CA ASN A 95 31.74 -15.57 32.07
C ASN A 95 31.66 -15.25 30.57
N PHE A 96 32.62 -15.73 29.78
CA PHE A 96 32.64 -15.51 28.33
C PHE A 96 31.46 -16.20 27.64
N LEU A 97 31.17 -17.45 28.02
CA LEU A 97 30.02 -18.19 27.48
C LEU A 97 28.70 -17.49 27.85
N TRP A 98 28.58 -17.03 29.09
CA TRP A 98 27.40 -16.28 29.53
C TRP A 98 27.24 -14.95 28.76
N ASP A 99 28.31 -14.18 28.58
CA ASP A 99 28.31 -12.94 27.79
C ASP A 99 27.90 -13.20 26.32
N MET A 100 28.37 -14.31 25.74
CA MET A 100 28.01 -14.73 24.37
C MET A 100 26.53 -15.11 24.25
N GLU A 101 25.98 -15.87 25.20
CA GLU A 101 24.54 -16.20 25.20
C GLU A 101 23.67 -14.94 25.24
N GLN A 102 24.01 -13.98 26.10
CA GLN A 102 23.30 -12.70 26.18
C GLN A 102 23.44 -11.87 24.91
N TYR A 103 24.64 -11.87 24.31
CA TYR A 103 24.90 -11.21 23.02
C TYR A 103 23.97 -11.75 21.93
N PHE A 104 23.91 -13.07 21.74
CA PHE A 104 23.06 -13.68 20.71
C PHE A 104 21.56 -13.45 20.97
N HIS A 105 21.14 -13.46 22.23
CA HIS A 105 19.76 -13.14 22.60
C HIS A 105 19.39 -11.70 22.26
N ALA A 106 20.27 -10.74 22.57
CA ALA A 106 20.07 -9.32 22.25
C ALA A 106 20.17 -9.03 20.75
N ALA A 107 21.03 -9.74 20.03
CA ALA A 107 21.25 -9.60 18.61
C ALA A 107 20.11 -10.14 17.73
N LYS A 108 19.14 -10.86 18.33
CA LYS A 108 18.01 -11.50 17.61
C LYS A 108 18.47 -12.36 16.43
N VAL A 109 19.59 -13.06 16.60
CA VAL A 109 20.06 -14.05 15.63
C VAL A 109 18.99 -15.13 15.52
N GLN A 110 18.40 -15.29 14.33
CA GLN A 110 17.38 -16.29 14.08
C GLN A 110 18.01 -17.69 14.18
N ASP A 111 17.21 -18.70 14.55
CA ASP A 111 17.74 -20.05 14.78
C ASP A 111 18.41 -20.65 13.52
N GLU A 112 18.08 -20.16 12.32
CA GLU A 112 18.71 -20.58 11.07
C GLU A 112 20.19 -20.15 10.91
N ASP A 113 20.64 -19.13 11.64
CA ASP A 113 22.03 -18.63 11.60
C ASP A 113 22.95 -19.30 12.65
N LYS A 114 22.39 -20.20 13.48
CA LYS A 114 23.16 -20.89 14.52
C LYS A 114 23.96 -22.03 13.91
N VAL A 115 25.28 -21.93 13.99
CA VAL A 115 26.18 -23.03 13.60
C VAL A 115 26.02 -24.18 14.61
N PRO A 116 25.65 -25.40 14.16
CA PRO A 116 25.50 -26.53 15.06
C PRO A 116 26.86 -26.90 15.66
N ILE A 117 26.93 -26.96 17.00
CA ILE A 117 28.09 -27.48 17.70
C ILE A 117 28.02 -29.00 17.63
N THR A 118 28.71 -29.60 16.66
CA THR A 118 28.90 -31.05 16.60
C THR A 118 29.84 -31.45 17.74
N THR A 119 29.38 -32.34 18.62
CA THR A 119 30.19 -32.97 19.68
C THR A 119 30.96 -34.16 19.12
#